data_AF-A0A7J4ZZI6-F1
#
_entry.id   AF-A0A7J4ZZI6-F1
#
_cell.length_a   1.000
_cell.length_b   1.000
_cell.length_c   1.000
_cell.angle_alpha   90.00
_cell.angle_beta   90.00
_cell.angle_gamma   90.00
#
_symmetry.space_group_name_H-M   'P 1'
#
loop_
_entity.id
_entity.type
_entity.pdbx_description
1 polymer ?
#
loop_
_entity_poly.entity_id
_entity_poly.type
_entity_poly.pdbx_seq_one_letter_code
_entity_poly.pdbx_strand_id
1 'polypeptide(L)'
;MRRTAALLGLPLLMIVAGCAPAGSDPAVDPVASDPRQDAFAQRATEVADSWRPLPAWKSGYVPMQDPTVLVGDPGFTGETKMAFLNGWYRDQVTMPVAQPADGTIKFPDGTLTVPLVSAAAAYGQLDQGDPPPCDGRPKDPGTKLPGGGPTIEPGPDGPVSSNSQTACVPLTVTAVKLGTAPVRTSRGEAQVPAWLFTVEEITAPVARLAVAPQA
;
A
#
# COMPACT_ATOMS: atom_id res chain seq x y z
N MET A 1 -67.76 34.96 -11.35
CA MET A 1 -68.39 35.15 -10.04
C MET A 1 -67.41 34.69 -8.95
N ARG A 2 -67.08 35.60 -8.01
CA ARG A 2 -66.63 35.43 -6.59
C ARG A 2 -65.61 34.31 -6.26
N ARG A 3 -64.32 34.59 -6.03
CA ARG A 3 -63.60 35.06 -4.80
C ARG A 3 -63.46 34.03 -3.65
N THR A 4 -62.19 33.66 -3.34
CA THR A 4 -61.52 33.39 -2.02
C THR A 4 -62.06 32.26 -1.11
N ALA A 5 -61.32 31.52 -0.27
CA ALA A 5 -59.90 31.32 0.11
C ALA A 5 -59.82 30.15 1.15
N ALA A 6 -58.59 29.80 1.57
CA ALA A 6 -58.13 28.99 2.74
C ALA A 6 -57.63 27.56 2.41
N LEU A 7 -56.33 27.23 2.42
CA LEU A 7 -55.24 27.23 3.43
C LEU A 7 -55.20 25.97 4.34
N LEU A 8 -54.05 25.27 4.26
CA LEU A 8 -53.40 24.28 5.17
C LEU A 8 -52.91 23.10 4.30
N GLY A 9 -51.63 22.79 4.07
CA GLY A 9 -50.38 23.15 4.73
C GLY A 9 -49.48 21.91 4.66
N LEU A 10 -48.68 21.77 3.59
CA LEU A 10 -47.72 20.68 3.41
C LEU A 10 -46.31 21.24 3.70
N PRO A 11 -45.55 20.73 4.70
CA PRO A 11 -44.25 21.29 5.03
C PRO A 11 -43.21 20.85 3.98
N LEU A 12 -42.81 21.80 3.15
CA LEU A 12 -41.68 21.73 2.24
C LEU A 12 -40.40 21.97 3.06
N LEU A 13 -39.63 20.91 3.33
CA LEU A 13 -38.32 21.02 3.96
C LEU A 13 -37.31 21.56 2.93
N MET A 14 -37.20 22.89 2.85
CA MET A 14 -36.11 23.59 2.18
C MET A 14 -34.88 23.56 3.09
N ILE A 15 -33.88 22.73 2.78
CA ILE A 15 -32.55 22.85 3.38
C ILE A 15 -31.85 24.02 2.69
N VAL A 16 -32.01 25.20 3.28
CA VAL A 16 -31.30 26.41 2.88
C VAL A 16 -29.85 26.27 3.33
N ALA A 17 -28.94 26.37 2.36
CA ALA A 17 -27.54 26.71 2.61
C ALA A 17 -27.49 28.10 3.25
N GLY A 18 -27.37 28.14 4.57
CA GLY A 18 -27.10 29.35 5.34
C GLY A 18 -25.72 29.24 5.97
N CYS A 19 -24.79 30.09 5.53
CA CYS A 19 -23.64 30.47 6.36
C CYS A 19 -24.21 31.15 7.62
N ALA A 20 -24.37 30.39 8.69
CA ALA A 20 -24.58 30.96 10.00
C ALA A 20 -23.24 31.60 10.44
N PRO A 21 -23.22 32.87 10.89
CA PRO A 21 -22.11 33.32 11.69
C PRO A 21 -22.09 32.42 12.93
N ALA A 22 -20.97 31.75 13.16
CA ALA A 22 -20.75 31.02 14.41
C ALA A 22 -21.11 31.95 15.56
N GLY A 23 -21.97 31.43 16.45
CA GLY A 23 -22.49 32.18 17.59
C GLY A 23 -21.36 32.74 18.43
N SER A 24 -21.71 33.75 19.20
CA SER A 24 -20.87 34.40 20.20
C SER A 24 -20.36 33.38 21.22
N ASP A 25 -19.32 32.64 20.88
CA ASP A 25 -18.38 32.09 21.84
C ASP A 25 -17.78 33.28 22.63
N PRO A 26 -17.49 33.13 23.94
CA PRO A 26 -16.74 34.16 24.64
C PRO A 26 -15.50 34.46 23.80
N ALA A 27 -15.24 35.74 23.55
CA ALA A 27 -14.08 36.18 22.79
C ALA A 27 -12.84 35.52 23.38
N VAL A 28 -12.41 34.42 22.78
CA VAL A 28 -11.09 33.86 23.01
C VAL A 28 -10.21 34.91 22.38
N ASP A 29 -9.50 35.67 23.22
CA ASP A 29 -8.42 36.53 22.75
C ASP A 29 -7.63 35.74 21.71
N PRO A 30 -7.28 36.33 20.54
CA PRO A 30 -6.53 35.61 19.53
C PRO A 30 -5.29 35.07 20.24
N VAL A 31 -5.24 33.75 20.45
CA VAL A 31 -4.10 33.11 21.06
C VAL A 31 -2.94 33.52 20.18
N ALA A 32 -2.01 34.32 20.72
CA ALA A 32 -0.85 34.76 19.97
C ALA A 32 -0.25 33.50 19.34
N SER A 33 -0.20 33.46 18.01
CA SER A 33 0.30 32.31 17.26
C SER A 33 1.67 31.95 17.82
N ASP A 34 1.91 30.67 18.10
CA ASP A 34 3.22 30.23 18.56
C ASP A 34 4.23 30.67 17.50
N PRO A 35 5.24 31.52 17.82
CA PRO A 35 6.19 32.01 16.83
C PRO A 35 6.87 30.89 16.03
N ARG A 36 6.94 29.68 16.60
CA ARG A 36 7.45 28.49 15.90
C ARG A 36 6.49 27.97 14.81
N GLN A 37 5.18 28.05 15.04
CA GLN A 37 4.17 27.70 14.03
C GLN A 37 4.21 28.69 12.86
N ASP A 38 4.36 29.98 13.14
CA ASP A 38 4.47 31.01 12.10
C ASP A 38 5.73 30.83 11.25
N ALA A 39 6.87 30.58 11.91
CA ALA A 39 8.12 30.29 11.21
C ALA A 39 8.04 29.01 10.35
N PHE A 40 7.39 27.96 10.85
CA PHE A 40 7.14 26.74 10.08
C PHE A 40 6.26 27.02 8.85
N ALA A 41 5.16 27.76 9.02
CA ALA A 41 4.25 28.09 7.94
C ALA A 41 4.95 28.92 6.84
N GLN A 42 5.72 29.94 7.23
CA GLN A 42 6.54 30.71 6.30
C GLN A 42 7.49 29.82 5.50
N ARG A 43 8.21 28.92 6.20
CA ARG A 43 9.14 28.01 5.52
C ARG A 43 8.43 27.04 4.60
N ALA A 44 7.27 26.52 4.99
CA ALA A 44 6.47 25.62 4.17
C ALA A 44 6.02 26.32 2.86
N THR A 45 5.59 27.59 2.96
CA THR A 45 5.25 28.41 1.79
C THR A 45 6.46 28.62 0.88
N GLU A 46 7.63 28.99 1.43
CA GLU A 46 8.86 29.15 0.64
C GLU A 46 9.25 27.86 -0.11
N VAL A 47 9.10 26.70 0.55
CA VAL A 47 9.36 25.40 -0.07
C VAL A 47 8.34 25.09 -1.18
N ALA A 48 7.06 25.35 -0.95
CA ALA A 48 6.01 25.16 -1.95
C ALA A 48 6.22 26.07 -3.17
N ASP A 49 6.52 27.36 -2.95
CA ASP A 49 6.71 28.37 -3.99
C ASP A 49 7.98 28.13 -4.81
N SER A 50 9.00 27.52 -4.22
CA SER A 50 10.25 27.16 -4.91
C SER A 50 10.19 25.79 -5.57
N TRP A 51 9.16 24.98 -5.32
CA TRP A 51 9.05 23.64 -5.90
C TRP A 51 8.86 23.70 -7.42
N ARG A 52 9.79 23.10 -8.16
CA ARG A 52 9.78 23.00 -9.63
C ARG A 52 9.94 21.53 -10.02
N PRO A 53 8.84 20.76 -10.09
CA PRO A 53 8.93 19.37 -10.49
C PRO A 53 9.30 19.24 -11.96
N LEU A 54 9.91 18.12 -12.33
CA LEU A 54 10.22 17.79 -13.73
C LEU A 54 8.91 17.72 -14.54
N PRO A 55 8.95 17.97 -15.86
CA PRO A 55 7.76 17.87 -16.73
C PRO A 55 7.01 16.54 -16.60
N ALA A 56 7.74 15.43 -16.38
CA ALA A 56 7.19 14.09 -16.15
C ALA A 56 6.21 14.03 -14.98
N TRP A 57 6.30 14.93 -13.99
CA TRP A 57 5.33 15.01 -12.90
C TRP A 57 3.90 15.26 -13.38
N LYS A 58 3.73 16.08 -14.43
CA LYS A 58 2.41 16.46 -14.95
C LYS A 58 1.88 15.50 -16.01
N SER A 59 2.75 14.94 -16.84
CA SER A 59 2.33 14.18 -18.03
C SER A 59 2.92 12.78 -18.13
N GLY A 60 3.94 12.45 -17.34
CA GLY A 60 4.61 11.15 -17.34
C GLY A 60 4.02 10.16 -16.33
N TYR A 61 4.76 9.09 -16.10
CA TYR A 61 4.49 8.12 -15.05
C TYR A 61 5.45 8.34 -13.87
N VAL A 62 4.93 8.91 -12.78
CA VAL A 62 5.69 9.10 -11.53
C VAL A 62 4.94 8.40 -10.40
N PRO A 63 5.33 7.17 -10.00
CA PRO A 63 4.70 6.45 -8.90
C PRO A 63 5.04 7.12 -7.56
N MET A 64 4.07 7.14 -6.64
CA MET A 64 4.18 7.70 -5.29
C MET A 64 4.13 6.62 -4.19
N GLN A 65 4.33 5.37 -4.57
CA GLN A 65 4.34 4.21 -3.67
C GLN A 65 5.30 3.15 -4.20
N ASP A 66 5.61 2.16 -3.36
CA ASP A 66 6.42 1.02 -3.76
C ASP A 66 5.81 0.25 -4.94
N PRO A 67 6.65 -0.30 -5.83
CA PRO A 67 6.19 -0.91 -7.06
C PRO A 67 5.84 -2.40 -6.88
N THR A 68 5.72 -2.86 -5.64
CA THR A 68 5.11 -4.13 -5.23
C THR A 68 3.82 -3.81 -4.49
N VAL A 69 2.69 -4.25 -5.03
CA VAL A 69 1.34 -3.90 -4.58
C VAL A 69 0.56 -5.17 -4.28
N LEU A 70 -0.24 -5.17 -3.22
CA LEU A 70 -1.16 -6.26 -2.92
C LEU A 70 -2.52 -5.96 -3.55
N VAL A 71 -3.06 -6.90 -4.31
CA VAL A 71 -4.36 -6.76 -4.97
C VAL A 71 -5.43 -7.41 -4.11
N GLY A 72 -5.88 -6.70 -3.08
CA GLY A 72 -6.85 -7.18 -2.08
C GLY A 72 -6.23 -7.39 -0.71
N ASP A 73 -7.01 -7.98 0.21
CA ASP A 73 -6.52 -8.34 1.55
C ASP A 73 -5.71 -9.65 1.48
N PRO A 74 -4.40 -9.64 1.82
CA PRO A 74 -3.53 -10.82 1.77
C PRO A 74 -3.81 -11.83 2.88
N GLY A 75 -4.53 -11.48 3.95
CA GLY A 75 -4.74 -12.39 5.07
C GLY A 75 -3.45 -12.83 5.75
N PHE A 76 -2.44 -11.94 5.82
CA PHE A 76 -1.12 -12.29 6.34
C PHE A 76 -1.17 -12.86 7.76
N THR A 77 -0.38 -13.91 7.99
CA THR A 77 0.10 -14.28 9.32
C THR A 77 1.35 -13.45 9.66
N GLY A 78 1.84 -13.54 10.91
CA GLY A 78 3.11 -12.90 11.27
C GLY A 78 4.28 -13.36 10.39
N GLU A 79 4.36 -14.66 10.09
CA GLU A 79 5.41 -15.25 9.27
C GLU A 79 5.31 -14.82 7.80
N THR A 80 4.13 -14.88 7.20
CA THR A 80 3.97 -14.53 5.78
C THR A 80 4.12 -13.04 5.52
N LYS A 81 3.74 -12.19 6.50
CA LYS A 81 4.04 -10.76 6.46
C LYS A 81 5.54 -10.50 6.46
N MET A 82 6.27 -11.20 7.33
CA MET A 82 7.73 -11.08 7.39
C MET A 82 8.38 -11.54 6.09
N ALA A 83 7.95 -12.67 5.53
CA ALA A 83 8.44 -13.15 4.24
C ALA A 83 8.18 -12.15 3.10
N PHE A 84 6.97 -11.58 3.03
CA PHE A 84 6.63 -10.54 2.06
C PHE A 84 7.55 -9.31 2.17
N LEU A 85 7.73 -8.79 3.38
CA LEU A 85 8.54 -7.59 3.62
C LEU A 85 10.03 -7.80 3.35
N ASN A 86 10.53 -9.03 3.52
CA ASN A 86 11.93 -9.36 3.25
C ASN A 86 12.17 -9.87 1.82
N GLY A 87 11.14 -9.94 0.99
CA GLY A 87 11.27 -10.43 -0.38
C GLY A 87 11.61 -11.92 -0.49
N TRP A 88 11.18 -12.72 0.48
CA TRP A 88 11.45 -14.17 0.48
C TRP A 88 10.45 -14.91 -0.38
N TYR A 89 10.79 -15.11 -1.65
CA TYR A 89 9.94 -15.77 -2.62
C TYR A 89 10.63 -17.00 -3.21
N ARG A 90 9.85 -18.03 -3.54
CA ARG A 90 10.28 -19.16 -4.37
C ARG A 90 9.26 -19.43 -5.47
N ASP A 91 9.68 -19.84 -6.65
CA ASP A 91 8.78 -20.21 -7.73
C ASP A 91 8.57 -21.73 -7.84
N GLN A 92 7.35 -22.14 -8.18
CA GLN A 92 7.02 -23.50 -8.61
C GLN A 92 6.59 -23.57 -10.08
N VAL A 93 6.68 -22.44 -10.79
CA VAL A 93 6.29 -22.31 -12.20
C VAL A 93 7.42 -21.67 -12.98
N THR A 94 7.63 -22.13 -14.22
CA THR A 94 8.60 -21.49 -15.10
C THR A 94 8.13 -20.07 -15.45
N MET A 95 8.94 -19.08 -15.05
CA MET A 95 8.65 -17.68 -15.33
C MET A 95 8.82 -17.35 -16.82
N PRO A 96 7.82 -16.73 -17.48
CA PRO A 96 7.98 -16.25 -18.85
C PRO A 96 9.14 -15.26 -18.98
N VAL A 97 10.12 -15.60 -19.82
CA VAL A 97 11.30 -14.75 -20.10
C VAL A 97 11.07 -13.78 -21.26
N ALA A 98 10.12 -14.08 -22.14
CA ALA A 98 9.79 -13.23 -23.27
C ALA A 98 9.21 -11.89 -22.79
N GLN A 99 9.71 -10.80 -23.36
CA GLN A 99 9.18 -9.47 -23.11
C GLN A 99 7.82 -9.34 -23.81
N PRO A 100 6.75 -8.93 -23.10
CA PRO A 100 5.47 -8.66 -23.74
C PRO A 100 5.54 -7.39 -24.58
N ALA A 101 4.53 -7.17 -25.43
CA ALA A 101 4.36 -5.89 -26.10
C ALA A 101 4.18 -4.74 -25.08
N ASP A 102 4.35 -3.50 -25.55
CA ASP A 102 4.12 -2.31 -24.74
C ASP A 102 2.73 -2.31 -24.11
N GLY A 103 2.68 -1.85 -22.86
CA GLY A 103 1.46 -1.75 -22.07
C GLY A 103 0.90 -0.34 -22.06
N THR A 104 -0.31 -0.20 -21.54
CA THR A 104 -0.95 1.10 -21.39
C THR A 104 -1.30 1.36 -19.92
N ILE A 105 -0.75 2.44 -19.36
CA ILE A 105 -1.18 2.99 -18.09
C ILE A 105 -2.45 3.82 -18.31
N LYS A 106 -3.44 3.64 -17.44
CA LYS A 106 -4.67 4.45 -17.45
C LYS A 106 -4.70 5.34 -16.22
N PHE A 107 -4.61 6.64 -16.45
CA PHE A 107 -4.77 7.69 -15.44
C PHE A 107 -6.21 8.23 -15.45
N PRO A 108 -6.63 9.00 -14.44
CA PRO A 108 -7.92 9.69 -14.45
C PRO A 108 -8.06 10.69 -15.61
N ASP A 109 -6.96 11.27 -16.07
CA ASP A 109 -6.90 12.35 -17.06
C ASP A 109 -6.38 11.89 -18.45
N GLY A 110 -6.10 10.59 -18.65
CA GLY A 110 -5.63 10.08 -19.93
C GLY A 110 -4.89 8.75 -19.84
N THR A 111 -4.11 8.44 -20.87
CA THR A 111 -3.33 7.19 -20.96
C THR A 111 -1.88 7.45 -21.34
N LEU A 112 -1.01 6.48 -21.06
CA LEU A 112 0.40 6.49 -21.47
C LEU A 112 0.81 5.08 -21.90
N THR A 113 1.38 4.95 -23.10
CA THR A 113 2.00 3.70 -23.55
C THR A 113 3.40 3.60 -22.98
N VAL A 114 3.75 2.44 -22.41
CA VAL A 114 5.04 2.22 -21.73
C VAL A 114 5.63 0.86 -22.10
N PRO A 115 6.96 0.77 -22.22
CA PRO A 115 7.63 -0.52 -22.34
C PRO A 115 7.44 -1.35 -21.08
N LEU A 116 7.26 -2.66 -21.25
CA LEU A 116 7.08 -3.61 -20.16
C LEU A 116 8.29 -4.53 -20.01
N VAL A 117 8.53 -5.03 -18.79
CA VAL A 117 9.49 -6.11 -18.52
C VAL A 117 8.82 -7.48 -18.57
N SER A 118 9.60 -8.55 -18.76
CA SER A 118 9.11 -9.93 -18.69
C SER A 118 8.72 -10.33 -17.25
N ALA A 119 7.96 -11.41 -17.11
CA ALA A 119 7.58 -11.95 -15.80
C ALA A 119 8.82 -12.37 -15.00
N ALA A 120 9.81 -12.99 -15.66
CA ALA A 120 11.08 -13.36 -15.04
C ALA A 120 11.85 -12.15 -14.49
N ALA A 121 11.91 -11.04 -15.25
CA ALA A 121 12.57 -9.82 -14.81
C ALA A 121 11.82 -9.17 -13.61
N ALA A 122 10.49 -9.19 -13.64
CA ALA A 122 9.69 -8.68 -12.52
C ALA A 122 9.83 -9.57 -11.26
N TYR A 123 9.83 -10.90 -11.42
CA TYR A 123 10.04 -11.84 -10.33
C TYR A 123 11.41 -11.67 -9.68
N GLY A 124 12.48 -11.51 -10.46
CA GLY A 124 13.82 -11.25 -9.94
C GLY A 124 13.99 -9.90 -9.21
N GLN A 125 13.02 -8.98 -9.32
CA GLN A 125 12.96 -7.77 -8.50
C GLN A 125 12.12 -7.94 -7.23
N LEU A 126 11.28 -8.98 -7.19
CA LEU A 126 10.43 -9.31 -6.05
C LEU A 126 11.16 -10.22 -5.06
N ASP A 127 11.86 -11.21 -5.60
CA ASP A 127 12.74 -12.09 -4.84
C ASP A 127 14.02 -11.33 -4.43
N GLN A 128 14.22 -11.17 -3.12
CA GLN A 128 15.37 -10.51 -2.50
C GLN A 128 16.26 -11.50 -1.74
N GLY A 129 16.01 -12.81 -1.91
CA GLY A 129 16.79 -13.89 -1.30
C GLY A 129 15.95 -14.81 -0.42
N ASP A 130 16.64 -15.74 0.23
CA ASP A 130 16.01 -16.79 1.02
C ASP A 130 15.87 -16.43 2.51
N PRO A 131 14.85 -16.98 3.19
CA PRO A 131 14.78 -16.91 4.63
C PRO A 131 16.00 -17.58 5.29
N PRO A 132 16.38 -17.14 6.51
CA PRO A 132 17.39 -17.86 7.28
C PRO A 132 16.93 -19.31 7.57
N PRO A 133 17.86 -20.25 7.79
CA PRO A 133 17.51 -21.60 8.21
C PRO A 133 16.64 -21.58 9.48
N CYS A 134 15.57 -22.37 9.51
CA CYS A 134 14.79 -22.55 10.72
C CYS A 134 15.60 -23.37 11.75
N ASP A 135 15.91 -22.81 12.92
CA ASP A 135 16.39 -23.61 14.06
C ASP A 135 15.24 -24.48 14.59
N GLY A 136 15.51 -25.78 14.78
CA GLY A 136 14.58 -26.70 15.46
C GLY A 136 13.60 -27.49 14.59
N ARG A 137 13.72 -27.48 13.25
CA ARG A 137 13.00 -28.47 12.41
C ARG A 137 13.88 -29.72 12.22
N PRO A 138 13.48 -30.91 12.74
CA PRO A 138 14.17 -32.14 12.40
C PRO A 138 14.13 -32.36 10.89
N LYS A 139 15.23 -32.81 10.30
CA LYS A 139 15.35 -33.12 8.86
C LYS A 139 14.46 -34.32 8.41
N ASP A 140 13.69 -34.91 9.32
CA ASP A 140 12.99 -36.19 9.16
C ASP A 140 11.70 -36.18 10.03
N PRO A 141 10.52 -36.62 9.54
CA PRO A 141 9.32 -36.74 10.36
C PRO A 141 9.44 -38.01 11.23
N GLY A 142 10.28 -37.97 12.27
CA GLY A 142 10.54 -39.20 13.01
C GLY A 142 11.51 -39.10 14.17
N THR A 143 11.37 -38.14 15.09
CA THR A 143 11.94 -38.34 16.44
C THR A 143 11.23 -37.47 17.47
N LYS A 144 10.56 -38.10 18.44
CA LYS A 144 10.09 -37.42 19.65
C LYS A 144 11.31 -37.15 20.55
N LEU A 145 11.60 -35.87 20.83
CA LEU A 145 12.51 -35.53 21.94
C LEU A 145 11.77 -35.66 23.28
N PRO A 146 12.36 -36.31 24.30
CA PRO A 146 11.89 -36.21 25.67
C PRO A 146 12.59 -35.05 26.37
N GLY A 147 11.85 -34.20 27.09
CA GLY A 147 12.46 -33.23 28.00
C GLY A 147 11.55 -32.08 28.40
N GLY A 148 10.70 -32.30 29.39
CA GLY A 148 10.08 -31.22 30.16
C GLY A 148 11.08 -30.70 31.19
N GLY A 149 11.63 -29.51 30.97
CA GLY A 149 12.34 -28.71 31.98
C GLY A 149 11.40 -27.65 32.56
N PRO A 150 11.62 -27.18 33.81
CA PRO A 150 10.68 -26.30 34.50
C PRO A 150 10.63 -24.90 33.87
N THR A 151 9.42 -24.40 33.64
CA THR A 151 9.15 -23.03 33.20
C THR A 151 9.48 -22.07 34.34
N ILE A 152 10.49 -21.22 34.16
CA ILE A 152 10.77 -20.09 35.05
C ILE A 152 9.86 -18.94 34.61
N GLU A 153 8.96 -18.48 35.47
CA GLU A 153 8.16 -17.28 35.18
C GLU A 153 9.06 -16.03 35.15
N PRO A 154 9.02 -15.21 34.08
CA PRO A 154 9.78 -13.97 34.04
C PRO A 154 9.22 -12.95 35.03
N GLY A 155 10.08 -12.42 35.90
CA GLY A 155 9.76 -11.27 36.75
C GLY A 155 9.60 -9.97 35.95
N PRO A 156 9.20 -8.86 36.59
CA PRO A 156 8.89 -7.58 35.92
C PRO A 156 10.07 -6.94 35.17
N ASP A 157 11.30 -7.37 35.43
CA ASP A 157 12.53 -6.94 34.74
C ASP A 157 13.11 -8.03 33.82
N GLY A 158 12.32 -9.05 33.47
CA GLY A 158 12.74 -10.11 32.55
C GLY A 158 13.05 -9.54 31.16
N PRO A 159 14.02 -10.12 30.43
CA PRO A 159 14.28 -9.70 29.06
C PRO A 159 13.01 -9.87 28.24
N VAL A 160 12.53 -8.79 27.61
CA VAL A 160 11.52 -8.87 26.56
C VAL A 160 12.19 -9.43 25.30
N SER A 161 12.56 -10.71 25.35
CA SER A 161 12.71 -11.47 24.13
C SER A 161 11.32 -11.60 23.56
N SER A 162 10.95 -10.66 22.69
CA SER A 162 10.08 -11.02 21.58
C SER A 162 10.80 -12.18 20.92
N ASN A 163 10.37 -13.40 21.22
CA ASN A 163 10.67 -14.53 20.39
C ASN A 163 9.97 -14.20 19.08
N SER A 164 10.64 -13.38 18.26
CA SER A 164 10.47 -13.40 16.83
C SER A 164 10.72 -14.86 16.51
N GLN A 165 9.67 -15.66 16.49
CA GLN A 165 9.72 -16.94 15.81
C GLN A 165 10.31 -16.57 14.47
N THR A 166 11.57 -16.97 14.25
CA THR A 166 12.31 -16.54 13.09
C THR A 166 11.50 -17.02 11.92
N ALA A 167 10.78 -16.09 11.29
CA ALA A 167 9.99 -16.40 10.13
C ALA A 167 10.99 -16.94 9.12
N CYS A 168 10.85 -18.21 8.79
CA CYS A 168 11.80 -18.94 7.97
C CYS A 168 11.09 -19.63 6.79
N VAL A 169 9.86 -19.18 6.51
CA VAL A 169 8.99 -19.72 5.47
C VAL A 169 8.99 -18.74 4.30
N PRO A 170 9.42 -19.17 3.10
CA PRO A 170 9.30 -18.34 1.91
C PRO A 170 7.88 -18.39 1.34
N LEU A 171 7.52 -17.37 0.56
CA LEU A 171 6.27 -17.29 -0.19
C LEU A 171 6.40 -18.02 -1.53
N THR A 172 5.46 -18.91 -1.82
CA THR A 172 5.49 -19.79 -3.00
C THR A 172 4.66 -19.22 -4.12
N VAL A 173 5.30 -18.84 -5.22
CA VAL A 173 4.61 -18.45 -6.44
C VAL A 173 4.19 -19.68 -7.23
N THR A 174 2.87 -19.83 -7.40
CA THR A 174 2.25 -20.97 -8.10
C THR A 174 1.64 -20.61 -9.44
N ALA A 175 1.47 -19.32 -9.72
CA ALA A 175 1.03 -18.84 -11.03
C ALA A 175 1.45 -17.39 -11.25
N VAL A 176 1.57 -17.00 -12.51
CA VAL A 176 1.82 -15.62 -12.92
C VAL A 176 0.97 -15.26 -14.13
N LYS A 177 0.41 -14.05 -14.14
CA LYS A 177 -0.28 -13.49 -15.30
C LYS A 177 -0.06 -11.99 -15.43
N LEU A 178 -0.07 -11.48 -16.67
CA LEU A 178 -0.08 -10.04 -16.90
C LEU A 178 -1.49 -9.50 -16.60
N GLY A 179 -1.55 -8.41 -15.85
CA GLY A 179 -2.77 -7.72 -15.49
C GLY A 179 -2.48 -6.25 -15.20
N THR A 180 -3.26 -5.66 -14.30
CA THR A 180 -3.08 -4.28 -13.85
C THR A 180 -3.24 -4.17 -12.35
N ALA A 181 -2.52 -3.25 -11.72
CA ALA A 181 -2.68 -2.91 -10.30
C ALA A 181 -2.96 -1.40 -10.15
N PRO A 182 -3.76 -1.00 -9.14
CA PRO A 182 -3.94 0.40 -8.79
C PRO A 182 -2.65 0.95 -8.15
N VAL A 183 -2.19 2.10 -8.62
CA VAL A 183 -0.97 2.76 -8.15
C VAL A 183 -1.23 4.24 -7.96
N ARG A 184 -0.87 4.79 -6.81
CA ARG A 184 -0.86 6.24 -6.59
C ARG A 184 0.27 6.86 -7.40
N THR A 185 -0.06 7.85 -8.22
CA THR A 185 0.90 8.59 -9.03
C THR A 185 0.72 10.09 -8.82
N SER A 186 1.65 10.89 -9.34
CA SER A 186 1.52 12.36 -9.36
C SER A 186 0.27 12.87 -10.10
N ARG A 187 -0.36 12.02 -10.94
CA ARG A 187 -1.58 12.31 -11.70
C ARG A 187 -2.83 11.67 -11.10
N GLY A 188 -2.76 11.23 -9.85
CA GLY A 188 -3.83 10.50 -9.16
C GLY A 188 -3.63 8.98 -9.21
N GLU A 189 -4.64 8.23 -8.77
CA GLU A 189 -4.60 6.76 -8.83
C GLU A 189 -4.75 6.28 -10.28
N ALA A 190 -3.82 5.45 -10.73
CA ALA A 190 -3.75 4.94 -12.09
C ALA A 190 -3.77 3.41 -12.11
N GLN A 191 -4.36 2.83 -13.16
CA GLN A 191 -4.24 1.41 -13.46
C GLN A 191 -2.97 1.17 -14.26
N VAL A 192 -1.99 0.54 -13.63
CA VAL A 192 -0.65 0.33 -14.20
C VAL A 192 -0.49 -1.15 -14.57
N PRO A 193 0.07 -1.49 -15.76
CA PRO A 193 0.41 -2.87 -16.10
C PRO A 193 1.31 -3.53 -15.03
N ALA A 194 0.95 -4.74 -14.61
CA ALA A 194 1.63 -5.46 -13.55
C ALA A 194 1.60 -6.97 -13.78
N TRP A 195 2.66 -7.65 -13.36
CA TRP A 195 2.67 -9.10 -13.22
C TRP A 195 2.03 -9.47 -11.90
N LEU A 196 0.92 -10.20 -11.96
CA LEU A 196 0.17 -10.69 -10.81
C LEU A 196 0.63 -12.10 -10.49
N PHE A 197 1.32 -12.26 -9.37
CA PHE A 197 1.79 -13.52 -8.85
C PHE A 197 0.77 -14.08 -7.86
N THR A 198 0.28 -15.28 -8.13
CA THR A 198 -0.49 -16.06 -7.16
C THR A 198 0.49 -16.69 -6.20
N VAL A 199 0.29 -16.44 -4.90
CA VAL A 199 1.14 -16.96 -3.83
C VAL A 199 0.31 -17.92 -2.99
N GLU A 200 0.86 -19.10 -2.68
CA GLU A 200 0.12 -20.17 -2.00
C GLU A 200 -0.28 -19.78 -0.57
N GLU A 201 0.59 -19.08 0.15
CA GLU A 201 0.45 -18.81 1.58
C GLU A 201 -0.41 -17.57 1.90
N ILE A 202 -0.87 -16.82 0.90
CA ILE A 202 -1.68 -15.60 1.08
C ILE A 202 -2.84 -15.52 0.09
N THR A 203 -3.90 -14.80 0.45
CA THR A 203 -5.14 -14.76 -0.35
C THR A 203 -5.12 -13.74 -1.48
N ALA A 204 -4.37 -12.65 -1.33
CA ALA A 204 -4.25 -11.61 -2.34
C ALA A 204 -3.06 -11.89 -3.28
N PRO A 205 -3.23 -11.69 -4.60
CA PRO A 205 -2.10 -11.69 -5.53
C PRO A 205 -1.10 -10.58 -5.18
N VAL A 206 0.18 -10.91 -5.31
CA VAL A 206 1.28 -9.94 -5.25
C VAL A 206 1.49 -9.39 -6.66
N ALA A 207 1.27 -8.10 -6.85
CA ALA A 207 1.51 -7.41 -8.10
C ALA A 207 2.89 -6.76 -8.09
N ARG A 208 3.76 -7.14 -9.02
CA ARG A 208 4.96 -6.35 -9.35
C ARG A 208 4.66 -5.52 -10.58
N LEU A 209 4.83 -4.21 -10.50
CA LEU A 209 4.62 -3.34 -11.66
C LEU A 209 5.55 -3.76 -12.81
N ALA A 210 4.97 -3.88 -14.00
CA ALA A 210 5.66 -4.38 -15.18
C ALA A 210 6.32 -3.26 -16.00
N VAL A 211 6.15 -2.00 -15.61
CA VAL A 211 6.72 -0.85 -16.33
C VAL A 211 8.24 -0.88 -16.27
N ALA A 212 8.89 -0.80 -17.42
CA ALA A 212 10.34 -0.81 -17.48
C ALA A 212 10.93 0.52 -16.93
N PRO A 213 12.10 0.50 -16.26
CA PRO A 213 12.67 1.69 -15.62
C PRO A 213 12.95 2.87 -16.56
N GLN A 214 13.07 2.63 -17.86
CA GLN A 214 13.32 3.63 -18.89
C GLN A 214 12.07 4.37 -19.41
N ALA A 215 10.88 4.07 -18.85
CA ALA A 215 9.60 4.67 -19.25
C ALA A 215 9.42 6.12 -18.76
#